data_AF-M3BV56-F1
#
_entry.id   AF-M3BV56-F1
#
_cell.length_a   1.000
_cell.length_b   1.000
_cell.length_c   1.000
_cell.angle_alpha   90.00
_cell.angle_beta   90.00
_cell.angle_gamma   90.00
#
_symmetry.space_group_name_H-M   'P 1'
#
loop_
_entity.id
_entity.type
_entity.pdbx_description
1 polymer ?
#
loop_
_entity_poly.entity_id
_entity_poly.type
_entity_poly.pdbx_seq_one_letter_code
_entity_poly.pdbx_strand_id
1 'polypeptide(L)'
;MDDSSIAAAPGENELVNGSTTTIEPDEEVPLAVCFDESVQGLPSDIEPDSLGADLMATVVSLLRQADIPCCFAREAALIYYGALRNMTDWILCVQDERLADATELVTEQQATIQPFRPSAMIPNGTIDHRFPRFKFLGYRCFFHLVPAWVHHLSCSSGCIELSMKGLPFPRLDVLAQSLVEIMEYVDLADLVDGMNLTEEWGLDNLDLEGLTDTEWAQRRFDFHDQSGDWLPVFLRKEGKPKRDIWHRIASPESKTKRLGHKALPKDETRFRYKGQKDPRQLHMFHSLNPMPRDTRKDDRRYYRSAEFKQALLEDRLQQEFVVHTPVEPSGGVSNRFSRYHAKRKSIAMSFPSLSMLDVTKGVPEDRQAEDSEAGEAHNSESEISASPQSATVPAAVEHHSPLSNVSDTSSEADTPSKSREHRLPRIHLHGTGPFARLARHRKGGQES
;
A
#
# COMPACT_ATOMS: atom_id res chain seq x y z
N MET A 1 36.37 -92.18 -5.84
CA MET A 1 37.20 -91.51 -4.83
C MET A 1 36.66 -90.10 -4.67
N ASP A 2 35.36 -90.00 -4.39
CA ASP A 2 34.73 -90.31 -3.09
C ASP A 2 34.97 -89.14 -2.17
N ASP A 3 34.05 -88.69 -1.35
CA ASP A 3 32.61 -88.82 -1.18
C ASP A 3 32.38 -88.03 0.12
N SER A 4 31.14 -87.69 0.43
CA SER A 4 30.69 -87.41 1.81
C SER A 4 31.13 -86.07 2.45
N SER A 5 30.35 -85.48 3.35
CA SER A 5 28.95 -85.63 3.72
C SER A 5 28.66 -84.56 4.77
N ILE A 6 27.45 -84.05 4.68
CA ILE A 6 26.67 -83.25 5.60
C ILE A 6 26.70 -83.80 7.05
N ALA A 7 26.69 -82.90 8.05
CA ALA A 7 25.88 -83.07 9.28
C ALA A 7 25.69 -81.72 10.01
N ALA A 8 24.43 -81.41 10.31
CA ALA A 8 23.95 -80.21 11.00
C ALA A 8 23.99 -80.35 12.52
N ALA A 9 23.96 -79.22 13.23
CA ALA A 9 23.36 -79.11 14.56
C ALA A 9 22.64 -77.75 14.72
N PRO A 10 21.43 -77.72 15.31
CA PRO A 10 20.61 -76.53 15.48
C PRO A 10 20.87 -75.88 16.84
N GLY A 11 20.77 -74.55 16.92
CA GLY A 11 20.92 -73.83 18.19
C GLY A 11 20.41 -72.40 18.11
N GLU A 12 19.16 -72.22 18.55
CA GLU A 12 18.65 -71.06 19.28
C GLU A 12 18.52 -69.72 18.52
N ASN A 13 17.34 -69.54 17.91
CA ASN A 13 16.79 -68.22 17.60
C ASN A 13 16.41 -67.51 18.91
N GLU A 14 17.23 -66.57 19.36
CA GLU A 14 16.78 -65.49 20.23
C GLU A 14 15.89 -64.54 19.42
N LEU A 15 14.58 -64.59 19.67
CA LEU A 15 13.66 -63.52 19.31
C LEU A 15 14.02 -62.27 20.13
N VAL A 16 14.88 -61.43 19.58
CA VAL A 16 14.97 -60.03 19.98
C VAL A 16 13.72 -59.34 19.44
N ASN A 17 12.75 -59.10 20.32
CA ASN A 17 11.62 -58.21 20.07
C ASN A 17 12.16 -56.79 19.83
N GLY A 18 12.54 -56.50 18.59
CA GLY A 18 12.75 -55.14 18.10
C GLY A 18 11.40 -54.43 18.11
N SER A 19 11.14 -53.64 19.14
CA SER A 19 10.07 -52.64 19.11
C SER A 19 10.38 -51.67 17.98
N THR A 20 9.68 -51.85 16.86
CA THR A 20 9.60 -50.86 15.79
C THR A 20 8.97 -49.61 16.40
N THR A 21 9.79 -48.66 16.83
CA THR A 21 9.34 -47.33 17.21
C THR A 21 8.84 -46.67 15.94
N THR A 22 7.52 -46.67 15.76
CA THR A 22 6.82 -45.86 14.78
C THR A 22 7.20 -44.41 15.07
N ILE A 23 8.13 -43.85 14.30
CA ILE A 23 8.41 -42.42 14.31
C ILE A 23 7.16 -41.80 13.71
N GLU A 24 6.31 -41.23 14.57
CA GLU A 24 5.20 -40.42 14.09
C GLU A 24 5.79 -39.28 13.25
N PRO A 25 5.21 -39.00 12.07
CA PRO A 25 5.68 -37.90 11.25
C PRO A 25 5.61 -36.63 12.11
N ASP A 26 6.77 -36.02 12.35
CA ASP A 26 6.89 -34.75 13.07
C ASP A 26 5.80 -33.82 12.54
N GLU A 27 4.87 -33.40 13.41
CA GLU A 27 3.90 -32.37 13.10
C GLU A 27 4.68 -31.17 12.55
N GLU A 28 4.58 -30.91 11.25
CA GLU A 28 5.18 -29.75 10.61
C GLU A 28 4.66 -28.52 11.34
N VAL A 29 5.49 -27.96 12.23
CA VAL A 29 5.17 -26.71 12.91
C VAL A 29 5.01 -25.68 11.80
N PRO A 30 3.81 -25.09 11.61
CA PRO A 30 3.60 -24.18 10.51
C PRO A 30 4.55 -22.99 10.69
N LEU A 31 5.54 -22.89 9.81
CA LEU A 31 6.44 -21.75 9.79
C LEU A 31 5.59 -20.48 9.67
N ALA A 32 5.84 -19.50 10.53
CA ALA A 32 5.15 -18.24 10.41
C ALA A 32 5.49 -17.63 9.04
N VAL A 33 4.46 -17.14 8.34
CA VAL A 33 4.53 -16.62 6.97
C VAL A 33 5.66 -15.61 6.77
N CYS A 34 5.99 -14.83 7.80
CA CYS A 34 7.08 -13.86 7.77
C CYS A 34 8.48 -14.47 7.64
N PHE A 35 8.67 -15.76 7.90
CA PHE A 35 9.95 -16.46 7.77
C PHE A 35 10.05 -17.32 6.50
N ASP A 36 9.02 -17.31 5.66
CA ASP A 36 9.04 -18.05 4.41
C ASP A 36 10.09 -17.47 3.44
N GLU A 37 10.79 -18.34 2.70
CA GLU A 37 11.86 -17.94 1.78
C GLU A 37 11.40 -16.96 0.69
N SER A 38 10.11 -17.01 0.30
CA SER A 38 9.57 -16.04 -0.65
C SER A 38 9.55 -14.60 -0.09
N VAL A 39 9.67 -14.45 1.22
CA VAL A 39 9.64 -13.17 1.94
C VAL A 39 11.05 -12.80 2.41
N GLN A 40 11.77 -13.75 2.98
CA GLN A 40 13.09 -13.53 3.59
C GLN A 40 14.26 -13.78 2.63
N GLY A 41 14.02 -14.40 1.48
CA GLY A 41 15.08 -14.90 0.63
C GLY A 41 15.65 -16.22 1.15
N LEU A 42 16.67 -16.69 0.46
CA LEU A 42 17.43 -17.87 0.85
C LEU A 42 18.34 -17.53 2.05
N PRO A 43 18.68 -18.51 2.90
CA PRO A 43 19.55 -18.28 4.06
C PRO A 43 20.92 -17.67 3.73
N SER A 44 21.41 -17.86 2.50
CA SER A 44 22.68 -17.31 2.02
C SER A 44 22.59 -15.88 1.47
N ASP A 45 21.39 -15.33 1.34
CA ASP A 45 21.21 -14.00 0.77
C ASP A 45 21.64 -12.90 1.74
N ILE A 46 22.24 -11.84 1.18
CA ILE A 46 22.55 -10.62 1.92
C ILE A 46 21.47 -9.55 1.70
N GLU A 47 21.25 -8.74 2.72
CA GLU A 47 20.40 -7.55 2.59
C GLU A 47 21.15 -6.50 1.77
N PRO A 48 20.57 -6.03 0.65
CA PRO A 48 21.25 -5.05 -0.18
C PRO A 48 21.26 -3.67 0.50
N ASP A 49 22.34 -2.92 0.29
CA ASP A 49 22.37 -1.50 0.62
C ASP A 49 21.26 -0.76 -0.12
N SER A 50 20.82 0.36 0.46
CA SER A 50 19.87 1.26 -0.21
C SER A 50 18.58 0.56 -0.68
N LEU A 51 18.11 -0.45 0.06
CA LEU A 51 16.96 -1.29 -0.30
C LEU A 51 17.09 -1.98 -1.68
N GLY A 52 18.30 -2.13 -2.22
CA GLY A 52 18.52 -2.72 -3.54
C GLY A 52 18.38 -1.74 -4.71
N ALA A 53 18.37 -0.42 -4.46
CA ALA A 53 18.26 0.58 -5.52
C ALA A 53 19.33 0.44 -6.62
N ASP A 54 20.57 0.10 -6.26
CA ASP A 54 21.66 -0.08 -7.22
C ASP A 54 21.50 -1.38 -8.04
N LEU A 55 20.93 -2.43 -7.43
CA LEU A 55 20.54 -3.65 -8.15
C LEU A 55 19.43 -3.33 -9.16
N MET A 56 18.41 -2.60 -8.73
CA MET A 56 17.30 -2.19 -9.60
C MET A 56 17.73 -1.25 -10.73
N ALA A 57 18.76 -0.43 -10.52
CA ALA A 57 19.37 0.38 -11.60
C ALA A 57 19.91 -0.49 -12.75
N THR A 58 20.36 -1.71 -12.44
CA THR A 58 20.82 -2.68 -13.46
C THR A 58 19.65 -3.15 -14.34
N VAL A 59 18.50 -3.47 -13.74
CA VAL A 59 17.28 -3.86 -14.47
C VAL A 59 16.75 -2.69 -15.30
N VAL A 60 16.72 -1.49 -14.72
CA VAL A 60 16.32 -0.27 -15.45
C VAL A 60 17.23 -0.02 -16.65
N SER A 61 18.54 -0.18 -16.49
CA SER A 61 19.51 -0.01 -17.59
C SER A 61 19.27 -1.03 -18.69
N LEU A 62 19.03 -2.29 -18.33
CA LEU A 62 18.69 -3.37 -19.26
C LEU A 62 17.44 -3.05 -20.08
N LEU A 63 16.34 -2.68 -19.42
CA LEU A 63 15.08 -2.32 -20.10
C LEU A 63 15.25 -1.08 -20.99
N ARG A 64 16.00 -0.08 -20.53
CA ARG A 64 16.28 1.14 -21.30
C ARG A 64 17.08 0.86 -22.57
N GLN A 65 18.06 -0.04 -22.53
CA GLN A 65 18.85 -0.44 -23.70
C GLN A 65 18.01 -1.16 -24.76
N ALA A 66 16.91 -1.79 -24.36
CA ALA A 66 15.94 -2.43 -25.24
C ALA A 66 14.76 -1.52 -25.64
N ASP A 67 14.86 -0.21 -25.35
CA ASP A 67 13.80 0.77 -25.57
C ASP A 67 12.45 0.32 -24.97
N ILE A 68 12.48 -0.21 -23.75
CA ILE A 68 11.30 -0.58 -22.97
C ILE A 68 11.08 0.49 -21.89
N PRO A 69 10.08 1.37 -22.06
CA PRO A 69 9.76 2.38 -21.06
C PRO A 69 9.24 1.73 -19.77
N CYS A 70 9.72 2.21 -18.62
CA CYS A 70 9.34 1.69 -17.31
C CYS A 70 9.39 2.76 -16.22
N CYS A 71 8.65 2.55 -15.13
CA CYS A 71 8.72 3.37 -13.93
C CYS A 71 8.39 2.56 -12.67
N PHE A 72 8.96 2.94 -11.53
CA PHE A 72 8.62 2.34 -10.24
C PHE A 72 7.25 2.81 -9.76
N ALA A 73 6.47 1.89 -9.20
CA ALA A 73 5.15 2.16 -8.65
C ALA A 73 5.08 1.83 -7.15
N ARG A 74 3.91 2.08 -6.56
CA ARG A 74 3.56 1.64 -5.20
C ARG A 74 4.54 2.17 -4.15
N GLU A 75 4.96 1.34 -3.19
CA GLU A 75 5.81 1.74 -2.07
C GLU A 75 7.10 2.43 -2.52
N ALA A 76 7.74 1.96 -3.60
CA ALA A 76 8.95 2.59 -4.13
C ALA A 76 8.72 4.05 -4.52
N ALA A 77 7.63 4.33 -5.24
CA ALA A 77 7.27 5.69 -5.66
C ALA A 77 6.90 6.56 -4.46
N LEU A 78 6.12 6.03 -3.51
CA LEU A 78 5.76 6.75 -2.30
C LEU A 78 6.99 7.10 -1.44
N ILE A 79 7.94 6.17 -1.29
CA ILE A 79 9.21 6.40 -0.58
C ILE A 79 10.03 7.50 -1.27
N TYR A 80 10.12 7.46 -2.60
CA TYR A 80 10.76 8.51 -3.38
C TYR A 80 10.16 9.90 -3.10
N TYR A 81 8.84 9.97 -2.96
CA TYR A 81 8.10 11.18 -2.58
C TYR A 81 8.00 11.42 -1.05
N GLY A 82 8.85 10.78 -0.25
CA GLY A 82 9.02 11.08 1.17
C GLY A 82 8.07 10.39 2.13
N ALA A 83 7.23 9.46 1.66
CA ALA A 83 6.42 8.64 2.55
C ALA A 83 7.27 7.59 3.29
N LEU A 84 6.89 7.27 4.53
CA LEU A 84 7.56 6.24 5.32
C LEU A 84 6.82 4.91 5.18
N ARG A 85 7.16 4.13 4.14
CA ARG A 85 6.62 2.79 3.88
C ARG A 85 7.67 1.71 4.04
N ASN A 86 7.22 0.52 4.41
CA ASN A 86 8.03 -0.69 4.31
C ASN A 86 7.78 -1.29 2.93
N MET A 87 8.84 -1.38 2.14
CA MET A 87 8.81 -2.02 0.83
C MET A 87 9.39 -3.43 0.97
N THR A 88 8.62 -4.44 0.59
CA THR A 88 9.08 -5.83 0.56
C THR A 88 9.61 -6.22 -0.81
N ASP A 89 8.91 -5.77 -1.85
CA ASP A 89 9.22 -6.03 -3.25
C ASP A 89 9.20 -4.69 -4.00
N TRP A 90 10.06 -4.56 -5.01
CA TRP A 90 9.97 -3.47 -5.97
C TRP A 90 8.90 -3.78 -7.00
N ILE A 91 8.05 -2.80 -7.33
CA ILE A 91 7.07 -2.93 -8.42
C ILE A 91 7.52 -2.04 -9.57
N LEU A 92 7.91 -2.66 -10.69
CA LEU A 92 8.35 -1.97 -11.88
C LEU A 92 7.26 -2.08 -12.96
N CYS A 93 6.57 -0.97 -13.21
CA CYS A 93 5.62 -0.87 -14.30
C CYS A 93 6.38 -0.79 -15.63
N VAL A 94 5.91 -1.54 -16.62
CA VAL A 94 6.38 -1.49 -18.01
C VAL A 94 5.19 -1.18 -18.92
N GLN A 95 5.45 -0.64 -20.11
CA GLN A 95 4.40 -0.43 -21.10
C GLN A 95 3.65 -1.75 -21.38
N ASP A 96 2.32 -1.70 -21.39
CA ASP A 96 1.41 -2.85 -21.47
C ASP A 96 1.82 -3.87 -22.54
N GLU A 97 2.08 -3.41 -23.77
CA GLU A 97 2.38 -4.27 -24.92
C GLU A 97 3.79 -4.88 -24.86
N ARG A 98 4.68 -4.34 -24.01
CA ARG A 98 6.09 -4.73 -23.91
C ARG A 98 6.38 -5.62 -22.69
N LEU A 99 5.34 -6.03 -21.94
CA LEU A 99 5.52 -6.88 -20.76
C LEU A 99 6.18 -8.22 -21.08
N ALA A 100 5.79 -8.85 -22.20
CA ALA A 100 6.37 -10.12 -22.63
C ALA A 100 7.86 -9.96 -22.93
N ASP A 101 8.22 -9.00 -23.78
CA ASP A 101 9.61 -8.68 -24.12
C ASP A 101 10.46 -8.36 -22.88
N ALA A 102 9.92 -7.56 -21.95
CA ALA A 102 10.60 -7.21 -20.70
C ALA A 102 10.85 -8.44 -19.83
N THR A 103 9.87 -9.34 -19.76
CA THR A 103 9.96 -10.59 -19.00
C THR A 103 11.01 -11.52 -19.59
N GLU A 104 11.02 -11.69 -20.91
CA GLU A 104 12.02 -12.49 -21.61
C GLU A 104 13.43 -11.93 -21.39
N LEU A 105 13.61 -10.63 -21.61
CA LEU A 105 14.89 -9.95 -21.46
C LEU A 105 15.48 -10.07 -20.04
N VAL A 106 14.65 -9.93 -19.00
CA VAL A 106 15.08 -10.14 -17.61
C VAL A 106 15.36 -11.62 -17.34
N THR A 107 14.56 -12.53 -17.91
CA THR A 107 14.76 -13.98 -17.77
C THR A 107 16.06 -14.45 -18.40
N GLU A 108 16.57 -13.79 -19.43
CA GLU A 108 17.87 -14.10 -20.05
C GLU A 108 19.05 -13.76 -19.12
N GLN A 109 18.87 -12.91 -18.10
CA GLN A 109 19.91 -12.53 -17.15
C GLN A 109 20.11 -13.55 -16.01
N GLN A 110 19.99 -14.84 -16.31
CA GLN A 110 19.99 -15.96 -15.32
C GLN A 110 21.23 -16.00 -14.42
N ALA A 111 22.35 -15.43 -14.88
CA ALA A 111 23.57 -15.33 -14.10
C ALA A 111 23.47 -14.37 -12.90
N THR A 112 22.46 -13.48 -12.87
CA THR A 112 22.30 -12.45 -11.84
C THR A 112 20.87 -12.37 -11.28
N ILE A 113 19.87 -12.71 -12.08
CA ILE A 113 18.45 -12.62 -11.75
C ILE A 113 17.78 -13.96 -12.06
N GLN A 114 16.91 -14.42 -11.18
CA GLN A 114 16.11 -15.62 -11.42
C GLN A 114 14.62 -15.35 -11.20
N PRO A 115 13.73 -16.05 -11.93
CA PRO A 115 12.32 -16.12 -11.55
C PRO A 115 12.17 -16.61 -10.11
N PHE A 116 11.18 -16.09 -9.41
CA PHE A 116 10.95 -16.44 -8.01
C PHE A 116 9.47 -16.58 -7.70
N ARG A 117 9.14 -17.46 -6.76
CA ARG A 117 7.74 -17.74 -6.42
C ARG A 117 7.08 -16.51 -5.76
N PRO A 118 5.75 -16.36 -5.86
CA PRO A 118 5.02 -15.29 -5.17
C PRO A 118 5.31 -15.24 -3.67
N SER A 119 5.21 -14.04 -3.09
CA SER A 119 5.44 -13.80 -1.67
C SER A 119 4.34 -14.44 -0.82
N ALA A 120 4.71 -15.22 0.19
CA ALA A 120 3.77 -15.85 1.12
C ALA A 120 3.03 -14.81 1.98
N MET A 121 3.59 -13.61 2.14
CA MET A 121 2.92 -12.48 2.82
C MET A 121 1.75 -11.92 2.02
N ILE A 122 1.71 -12.19 0.72
CA ILE A 122 0.64 -11.74 -0.15
C ILE A 122 -0.40 -12.88 -0.23
N PRO A 123 -1.68 -12.61 0.09
CA PRO A 123 -2.72 -13.61 -0.04
C PRO A 123 -2.77 -14.19 -1.45
N ASN A 124 -3.01 -15.50 -1.53
CA ASN A 124 -3.27 -16.15 -2.81
C ASN A 124 -4.45 -15.50 -3.51
N GLY A 125 -4.29 -15.31 -4.83
CA GLY A 125 -5.29 -14.68 -5.66
C GLY A 125 -5.35 -13.16 -5.53
N THR A 126 -4.26 -12.52 -5.13
CA THR A 126 -4.07 -11.09 -5.43
C THR A 126 -3.54 -10.94 -6.85
N ILE A 127 -3.70 -9.72 -7.38
CA ILE A 127 -3.19 -9.36 -8.70
C ILE A 127 -1.67 -9.54 -8.84
N ASP A 128 -0.92 -9.34 -7.75
CA ASP A 128 0.54 -9.39 -7.76
C ASP A 128 1.04 -10.80 -8.08
N HIS A 129 0.25 -11.84 -7.80
CA HIS A 129 0.59 -13.23 -8.12
C HIS A 129 0.44 -13.56 -9.61
N ARG A 130 -0.14 -12.65 -10.40
CA ARG A 130 -0.41 -12.86 -11.83
C ARG A 130 0.75 -12.40 -12.71
N PHE A 131 1.72 -11.72 -12.12
CA PHE A 131 2.83 -11.14 -12.85
C PHE A 131 4.15 -11.80 -12.47
N PRO A 132 5.13 -11.82 -13.40
CA PRO A 132 6.44 -12.39 -13.13
C PRO A 132 7.14 -11.68 -11.98
N ARG A 133 7.49 -12.47 -10.96
CA ARG A 133 8.32 -12.05 -9.84
C ARG A 133 9.73 -12.59 -10.02
N PHE A 134 10.71 -11.76 -9.73
CA PHE A 134 12.13 -12.05 -9.86
C PHE A 134 12.87 -11.76 -8.56
N LYS A 135 14.06 -12.33 -8.47
CA LYS A 135 14.99 -12.14 -7.36
C LYS A 135 16.41 -12.04 -7.87
N PHE A 136 17.22 -11.16 -7.28
CA PHE A 136 18.66 -11.14 -7.50
C PHE A 136 19.36 -12.30 -6.77
N LEU A 137 20.28 -12.97 -7.45
CA LEU A 137 21.06 -14.06 -6.87
C LEU A 137 21.98 -13.54 -5.76
N GLY A 138 21.91 -14.17 -4.59
CA GLY A 138 22.69 -13.79 -3.41
C GLY A 138 22.15 -12.58 -2.66
N TYR A 139 21.03 -11.97 -3.07
CA TYR A 139 20.43 -10.82 -2.40
C TYR A 139 18.98 -11.05 -2.00
N ARG A 140 18.60 -10.51 -0.85
CA ARG A 140 17.20 -10.37 -0.42
C ARG A 140 16.56 -9.16 -1.11
N CYS A 141 16.49 -9.21 -2.44
CA CYS A 141 15.94 -8.16 -3.29
C CYS A 141 15.01 -8.78 -4.32
N PHE A 142 13.71 -8.49 -4.18
CA PHE A 142 12.66 -9.01 -5.04
C PHE A 142 12.04 -7.90 -5.85
N PHE A 143 11.57 -8.23 -7.04
CA PHE A 143 10.81 -7.28 -7.85
C PHE A 143 9.80 -7.97 -8.76
N HIS A 144 8.78 -7.22 -9.15
CA HIS A 144 7.77 -7.64 -10.12
C HIS A 144 7.87 -6.78 -11.37
N LEU A 145 7.64 -7.40 -12.53
CA LEU A 145 7.33 -6.69 -13.77
C LEU A 145 5.82 -6.70 -13.96
N VAL A 146 5.21 -5.53 -13.96
CA VAL A 146 3.75 -5.39 -14.11
C VAL A 146 3.43 -4.47 -15.29
N PRO A 147 2.36 -4.73 -16.06
CA PRO A 147 1.95 -3.81 -17.10
C PRO A 147 1.38 -2.53 -16.46
N ALA A 148 1.68 -1.38 -17.06
CA ALA A 148 1.44 -0.06 -16.45
C ALA A 148 -0.03 0.22 -16.13
N TRP A 149 -0.97 -0.34 -16.91
CA TRP A 149 -2.40 -0.23 -16.60
C TRP A 149 -2.78 -0.75 -15.22
N VAL A 150 -2.04 -1.71 -14.65
CA VAL A 150 -2.33 -2.32 -13.33
C VAL A 150 -2.37 -1.27 -12.23
N HIS A 151 -1.54 -0.24 -12.34
CA HIS A 151 -1.44 0.84 -11.38
C HIS A 151 -1.94 2.17 -11.94
N HIS A 152 -2.64 2.16 -13.08
CA HIS A 152 -3.11 3.37 -13.75
C HIS A 152 -1.96 4.36 -13.97
N LEU A 153 -0.85 3.88 -14.52
CA LEU A 153 0.33 4.70 -14.82
C LEU A 153 0.64 4.68 -16.30
N SER A 154 1.24 5.77 -16.79
CA SER A 154 1.85 5.82 -18.12
C SER A 154 3.36 5.80 -17.99
N CYS A 155 4.01 4.86 -18.69
CA CYS A 155 5.47 4.78 -18.76
C CYS A 155 6.05 5.65 -19.88
N SER A 156 5.28 6.58 -20.46
CA SER A 156 5.81 7.48 -21.49
C SER A 156 6.84 8.47 -20.92
N SER A 157 7.77 8.93 -21.74
CA SER A 157 8.87 9.81 -21.31
C SER A 157 8.39 11.12 -20.67
N GLY A 158 7.23 11.65 -21.11
CA GLY A 158 6.63 12.84 -20.52
C GLY A 158 6.04 12.62 -19.12
N CYS A 159 5.77 11.38 -18.74
CA CYS A 159 5.18 11.00 -17.47
C CYS A 159 6.20 10.55 -16.42
N ILE A 160 7.49 10.49 -16.77
CA ILE A 160 8.56 9.97 -15.93
C ILE A 160 9.50 11.10 -15.51
N GLU A 161 9.90 11.11 -14.24
CA GLU A 161 11.06 11.82 -13.75
C GLU A 161 12.14 10.84 -13.25
N LEU A 162 13.40 11.23 -13.36
CA LEU A 162 14.53 10.42 -12.91
C LEU A 162 15.01 10.90 -11.55
N SER A 163 15.19 9.97 -10.62
CA SER A 163 15.89 10.25 -9.37
C SER A 163 17.37 10.58 -9.59
N MET A 164 18.06 11.02 -8.54
CA MET A 164 19.51 11.24 -8.56
C MET A 164 20.34 10.00 -8.96
N LYS A 165 19.81 8.79 -8.77
CA LYS A 165 20.45 7.52 -9.20
C LYS A 165 20.01 7.09 -10.61
N GLY A 166 19.23 7.90 -11.32
CA GLY A 166 18.73 7.58 -12.66
C GLY A 166 17.60 6.54 -12.69
N LEU A 167 17.01 6.21 -11.53
CA LEU A 167 15.83 5.37 -11.42
C LEU A 167 14.57 6.14 -11.85
N PRO A 168 13.70 5.57 -12.70
CA PRO A 168 12.50 6.23 -13.21
C PRO A 168 11.33 6.12 -12.24
N PHE A 169 10.73 7.25 -11.92
CA PHE A 169 9.49 7.35 -11.14
C PHE A 169 8.44 8.11 -11.95
N PRO A 170 7.14 7.82 -11.77
CA PRO A 170 6.11 8.69 -12.32
C PRO A 170 6.30 10.09 -11.76
N ARG A 171 6.09 11.12 -12.57
CA ARG A 171 6.05 12.52 -12.09
C ARG A 171 5.01 12.67 -10.99
N LEU A 172 5.19 13.67 -10.14
CA LEU A 172 4.36 13.87 -8.95
C LEU A 172 2.88 14.05 -9.30
N ASP A 173 2.59 14.88 -10.30
CA ASP A 173 1.24 15.13 -10.81
C ASP A 173 0.62 13.88 -11.43
N VAL A 174 1.40 13.10 -12.20
CA VAL A 174 0.96 11.83 -12.80
C VAL A 174 0.60 10.81 -11.72
N LEU A 175 1.46 10.65 -10.70
CA LEU A 175 1.19 9.71 -9.61
C LEU A 175 -0.02 10.16 -8.78
N ALA A 176 -0.14 11.46 -8.47
CA ALA A 176 -1.27 11.97 -7.72
C ALA A 176 -2.59 11.81 -8.49
N GLN A 177 -2.60 12.12 -9.80
CA GLN A 177 -3.76 11.96 -10.68
C GLN A 177 -4.23 10.49 -10.70
N SER A 178 -3.29 9.57 -10.94
CA SER A 178 -3.53 8.13 -10.94
C SER A 178 -4.18 7.65 -9.65
N LEU A 179 -3.64 8.05 -8.49
CA LEU A 179 -4.16 7.67 -7.17
C LEU A 179 -5.57 8.22 -6.89
N VAL A 180 -5.89 9.42 -7.39
CA VAL A 180 -7.25 9.98 -7.34
C VAL A 180 -8.19 9.16 -8.22
N GLU A 181 -7.79 8.87 -9.45
CA GLU A 181 -8.60 8.17 -10.46
C GLU A 181 -8.91 6.72 -10.08
N ILE A 182 -8.01 6.03 -9.39
CA ILE A 182 -8.24 4.67 -8.89
C ILE A 182 -8.79 4.63 -7.46
N MET A 183 -9.08 5.78 -6.85
CA MET A 183 -9.57 5.92 -5.48
C MET A 183 -8.65 5.27 -4.41
N GLU A 184 -7.33 5.31 -4.59
CA GLU A 184 -6.40 4.74 -3.62
C GLU A 184 -6.08 5.73 -2.50
N TYR A 185 -7.05 5.92 -1.60
CA TYR A 185 -7.01 6.93 -0.52
C TYR A 185 -5.79 6.81 0.40
N VAL A 186 -5.33 5.58 0.65
CA VAL A 186 -4.24 5.31 1.62
C VAL A 186 -2.91 5.79 1.04
N ASP A 187 -2.64 5.45 -0.20
CA ASP A 187 -1.40 5.87 -0.88
C ASP A 187 -1.46 7.35 -1.27
N LEU A 188 -2.64 7.87 -1.65
CA LEU A 188 -2.84 9.31 -1.91
C LEU A 188 -2.57 10.15 -0.65
N ALA A 189 -3.10 9.74 0.50
CA ALA A 189 -2.84 10.42 1.77
C ALA A 189 -1.36 10.43 2.13
N ASP A 190 -0.68 9.32 1.87
CA ASP A 190 0.75 9.21 2.16
C ASP A 190 1.61 10.03 1.19
N LEU A 191 1.22 10.13 -0.08
CA LEU A 191 1.84 11.03 -1.05
C LEU A 191 1.66 12.50 -0.65
N VAL A 192 0.43 12.90 -0.30
CA VAL A 192 0.11 14.25 0.18
C VAL A 192 0.94 14.61 1.40
N ASP A 193 1.05 13.70 2.37
CA ASP A 193 1.85 13.93 3.57
C ASP A 193 3.36 13.90 3.27
N GLY A 194 3.83 13.03 2.38
CA GLY A 194 5.25 12.90 2.01
C GLY A 194 5.79 14.14 1.28
N MET A 195 4.98 14.75 0.42
CA MET A 195 5.33 15.96 -0.33
C MET A 195 4.81 17.26 0.28
N ASN A 196 4.02 17.18 1.36
CA ASN A 196 3.28 18.31 1.92
C ASN A 196 2.39 19.04 0.90
N LEU A 197 1.70 18.27 0.05
CA LEU A 197 0.80 18.85 -0.95
C LEU A 197 -0.34 19.59 -0.26
N THR A 198 -0.75 20.70 -0.85
CA THR A 198 -1.91 21.48 -0.39
C THR A 198 -3.09 21.22 -1.30
N GLU A 199 -4.28 21.64 -0.88
CA GLU A 199 -5.47 21.52 -1.70
C GLU A 199 -5.33 22.32 -3.01
N GLU A 200 -4.81 23.54 -2.92
CA GLU A 200 -4.56 24.46 -4.04
C GLU A 200 -3.59 23.85 -5.05
N TRP A 201 -2.55 23.17 -4.57
CA TRP A 201 -1.62 22.49 -5.47
C TRP A 201 -2.35 21.50 -6.39
N GLY A 202 -3.33 20.74 -5.88
CA GLY A 202 -4.07 19.81 -6.75
C GLY A 202 -5.01 20.52 -7.72
N LEU A 203 -5.59 21.66 -7.33
CA LEU A 203 -6.40 22.48 -8.24
C LEU A 203 -5.58 23.00 -9.43
N ASP A 204 -4.30 23.33 -9.19
CA ASP A 204 -3.41 23.90 -10.19
C ASP A 204 -2.73 22.83 -11.07
N ASN A 205 -2.60 21.60 -10.58
CA ASN A 205 -1.75 20.56 -11.21
C ASN A 205 -2.49 19.30 -11.64
N LEU A 206 -3.74 19.08 -11.20
CA LEU A 206 -4.49 17.86 -11.47
C LEU A 206 -5.75 18.16 -12.27
N ASP A 207 -6.18 17.19 -13.09
CA ASP A 207 -7.51 17.22 -13.67
C ASP A 207 -8.51 16.63 -12.66
N LEU A 208 -9.17 17.51 -11.92
CA LEU A 208 -10.14 17.15 -10.89
C LEU A 208 -11.60 17.23 -11.38
N GLU A 209 -11.82 17.49 -12.67
CA GLU A 209 -13.15 17.54 -13.25
C GLU A 209 -13.71 16.14 -13.54
N GLY A 210 -15.03 15.98 -13.36
CA GLY A 210 -15.71 14.72 -13.62
C GLY A 210 -15.46 13.64 -12.55
N LEU A 211 -15.61 12.39 -12.98
CA LEU A 211 -15.57 11.21 -12.11
C LEU A 211 -14.25 10.47 -12.23
N THR A 212 -13.97 9.62 -11.24
CA THR A 212 -12.90 8.62 -11.27
C THR A 212 -13.05 7.63 -12.42
N ASP A 213 -11.95 7.00 -12.81
CA ASP A 213 -11.87 6.12 -13.98
C ASP A 213 -12.60 4.78 -13.74
N THR A 214 -13.86 4.72 -14.16
CA THR A 214 -14.69 3.52 -14.06
C THR A 214 -14.32 2.45 -15.10
N GLU A 215 -13.72 2.83 -16.22
CA GLU A 215 -13.26 1.89 -17.25
C GLU A 215 -12.07 1.10 -16.73
N TRP A 216 -11.11 1.77 -16.09
CA TRP A 216 -10.02 1.11 -15.39
C TRP A 216 -10.54 0.18 -14.29
N ALA A 217 -11.48 0.64 -13.47
CA ALA A 217 -12.05 -0.17 -12.39
C ALA A 217 -12.75 -1.42 -12.94
N GLN A 218 -13.45 -1.29 -14.06
CA GLN A 218 -14.10 -2.41 -14.76
C GLN A 218 -13.07 -3.37 -15.37
N ARG A 219 -12.04 -2.87 -16.06
CA ARG A 219 -10.92 -3.70 -16.57
C ARG A 219 -10.24 -4.47 -15.44
N ARG A 220 -10.03 -3.81 -14.29
CA ARG A 220 -9.45 -4.42 -13.10
C ARG A 220 -10.35 -5.50 -12.51
N PHE A 221 -11.65 -5.24 -12.43
CA PHE A 221 -12.65 -6.20 -12.01
C PHE A 221 -12.66 -7.44 -12.90
N ASP A 222 -12.72 -7.26 -14.22
CA ASP A 222 -12.78 -8.36 -15.18
C ASP A 222 -11.52 -9.24 -15.12
N PHE A 223 -10.36 -8.62 -14.90
CA PHE A 223 -9.11 -9.35 -14.72
C PHE A 223 -9.12 -10.22 -13.45
N HIS A 224 -9.72 -9.75 -12.35
CA HIS A 224 -9.89 -10.54 -11.13
C HIS A 224 -10.98 -11.62 -11.25
N ASP A 225 -12.05 -11.35 -11.99
CA ASP A 225 -13.15 -12.30 -12.18
C ASP A 225 -12.70 -13.52 -13.00
N GLN A 226 -11.98 -13.29 -14.08
CA GLN A 226 -11.39 -14.34 -14.93
C GLN A 226 -10.47 -15.29 -14.14
N SER A 227 -9.91 -14.78 -13.06
CA SER A 227 -8.83 -15.42 -12.33
C SER A 227 -9.33 -16.18 -11.09
N GLY A 228 -10.63 -16.02 -10.74
CA GLY A 228 -11.26 -16.63 -9.56
C GLY A 228 -10.81 -16.01 -8.24
N ASP A 229 -10.25 -14.80 -8.33
CA ASP A 229 -9.57 -14.13 -7.23
C ASP A 229 -10.54 -13.39 -6.31
N TRP A 230 -10.06 -13.06 -5.11
CA TRP A 230 -10.83 -12.21 -4.22
C TRP A 230 -10.93 -10.80 -4.82
N LEU A 231 -12.14 -10.38 -5.15
CA LEU A 231 -12.42 -9.04 -5.64
C LEU A 231 -12.25 -8.02 -4.52
N PRO A 232 -11.36 -7.04 -4.66
CA PRO A 232 -11.25 -6.00 -3.68
C PRO A 232 -12.53 -5.16 -3.60
N VAL A 233 -13.06 -5.03 -2.38
CA VAL A 233 -14.27 -4.24 -2.07
C VAL A 233 -14.18 -2.78 -2.57
N PHE A 234 -12.97 -2.27 -2.80
CA PHE A 234 -12.76 -0.90 -3.28
C PHE A 234 -12.90 -0.72 -4.78
N LEU A 235 -12.99 -1.80 -5.58
CA LEU A 235 -13.32 -1.72 -7.01
C LEU A 235 -14.81 -1.41 -7.17
N ARG A 236 -15.17 -0.14 -6.94
CA ARG A 236 -16.53 0.35 -7.16
C ARG A 236 -16.72 0.62 -8.64
N LYS A 237 -17.86 0.17 -9.18
CA LYS A 237 -18.27 0.52 -10.54
C LYS A 237 -18.82 1.94 -10.59
N GLU A 238 -19.29 2.46 -9.46
CA GLU A 238 -19.74 3.82 -9.32
C GLU A 238 -18.53 4.75 -9.15
N GLY A 239 -18.28 5.57 -10.16
CA GLY A 239 -17.26 6.62 -10.08
C GLY A 239 -17.61 7.66 -9.00
N LYS A 240 -16.59 8.33 -8.47
CA LYS A 240 -16.74 9.43 -7.52
C LYS A 240 -16.18 10.73 -8.10
N PRO A 241 -16.68 11.91 -7.68
CA PRO A 241 -16.09 13.17 -8.10
C PRO A 241 -14.61 13.24 -7.69
N LYS A 242 -13.71 13.47 -8.66
CA LYS A 242 -12.26 13.52 -8.41
C LYS A 242 -11.90 14.63 -7.42
N ARG A 243 -12.54 15.80 -7.58
CA ARG A 243 -12.43 16.94 -6.67
C ARG A 243 -12.74 16.60 -5.22
N ASP A 244 -13.80 15.82 -4.95
CA ASP A 244 -14.18 15.44 -3.59
C ASP A 244 -13.15 14.53 -2.93
N ILE A 245 -12.56 13.61 -3.71
CA ILE A 245 -11.48 12.74 -3.24
C ILE A 245 -10.27 13.58 -2.86
N TRP A 246 -9.85 14.49 -3.75
CA TRP A 246 -8.72 15.36 -3.50
C TRP A 246 -8.95 16.24 -2.27
N HIS A 247 -10.07 16.97 -2.21
CA HIS A 247 -10.45 17.80 -1.06
C HIS A 247 -10.43 17.00 0.24
N ARG A 248 -11.05 15.81 0.26
CA ARG A 248 -11.08 14.94 1.44
C ARG A 248 -9.68 14.59 1.94
N ILE A 249 -8.69 14.43 1.06
CA ILE A 249 -7.35 14.00 1.45
C ILE A 249 -6.40 15.18 1.69
N ALA A 250 -6.43 16.19 0.85
CA ALA A 250 -5.49 17.31 0.86
C ALA A 250 -5.90 18.46 1.81
N SER A 251 -7.14 18.47 2.32
CA SER A 251 -7.60 19.54 3.20
C SER A 251 -6.74 19.68 4.47
N PRO A 252 -6.57 20.91 5.00
CA PRO A 252 -5.84 21.16 6.24
C PRO A 252 -6.35 20.33 7.43
N GLU A 253 -7.67 20.16 7.53
CA GLU A 253 -8.32 19.38 8.60
C GLU A 253 -7.93 17.91 8.50
N SER A 254 -7.94 17.35 7.29
CA SER A 254 -7.56 15.96 7.05
C SER A 254 -6.08 15.71 7.32
N LYS A 255 -5.20 16.61 6.90
CA LYS A 255 -3.76 16.56 7.25
C LYS A 255 -3.55 16.60 8.76
N THR A 256 -4.26 17.50 9.45
CA THR A 256 -4.22 17.63 10.91
C THR A 256 -4.71 16.36 11.60
N LYS A 257 -5.81 15.76 11.12
CA LYS A 257 -6.31 14.48 11.64
C LYS A 257 -5.29 13.36 11.46
N ARG A 258 -4.57 13.32 10.34
CA ARG A 258 -3.56 12.29 10.02
C ARG A 258 -2.27 12.41 10.80
N LEU A 259 -1.90 13.60 11.27
CA LEU A 259 -0.81 13.80 12.23
C LEU A 259 -1.07 13.05 13.56
N GLY A 260 -2.34 12.98 13.95
CA GLY A 260 -2.81 12.30 15.15
C GLY A 260 -2.40 12.99 16.45
N HIS A 261 -2.85 12.45 17.57
CA HIS A 261 -2.61 13.04 18.91
C HIS A 261 -1.13 13.04 19.36
N LYS A 262 -0.25 12.36 18.61
CA LYS A 262 1.19 12.28 18.89
C LYS A 262 2.00 13.30 18.08
N ALA A 263 1.35 14.23 17.38
CA ALA A 263 2.00 15.28 16.63
C ALA A 263 2.87 16.15 17.55
N LEU A 264 4.10 16.41 17.13
CA LEU A 264 5.00 17.35 17.80
C LEU A 264 4.94 18.72 17.12
N PRO A 265 5.28 19.83 17.80
CA PRO A 265 5.27 21.17 17.19
C PRO A 265 6.15 21.32 15.94
N LYS A 266 7.16 20.45 15.79
CA LYS A 266 8.08 20.39 14.64
C LYS A 266 7.52 19.61 13.45
N ASP A 267 6.46 18.82 13.66
CA ASP A 267 5.84 18.02 12.61
C ASP A 267 5.01 18.96 11.73
N GLU A 268 5.17 18.83 10.41
CA GLU A 268 4.40 19.56 9.40
C GLU A 268 3.31 18.66 8.81
N THR A 269 3.68 17.42 8.52
CA THR A 269 2.77 16.36 8.08
C THR A 269 3.10 15.08 8.84
N ARG A 270 2.39 13.98 8.55
CA ARG A 270 2.72 12.66 9.10
C ARG A 270 4.18 12.26 8.89
N PHE A 271 4.78 12.67 7.77
CA PHE A 271 6.12 12.22 7.36
C PHE A 271 7.18 13.32 7.34
N ARG A 272 6.78 14.59 7.45
CA ARG A 272 7.70 15.72 7.31
C ARG A 272 7.79 16.58 8.54
N TYR A 273 8.98 17.17 8.70
CA TYR A 273 9.23 18.26 9.62
C TYR A 273 9.17 19.63 8.92
N LYS A 274 8.87 20.66 9.71
CA LYS A 274 8.96 22.06 9.27
C LYS A 274 10.36 22.38 8.75
N GLY A 275 10.42 23.00 7.56
CA GLY A 275 11.68 23.39 6.92
C GLY A 275 12.49 22.24 6.29
N GLN A 276 11.97 21.00 6.28
CA GLN A 276 12.64 19.89 5.62
C GLN A 276 12.66 20.09 4.10
N LYS A 277 13.83 19.86 3.49
CA LYS A 277 14.05 19.92 2.03
C LYS A 277 13.17 18.91 1.29
N ASP A 278 13.00 19.12 -0.01
CA ASP A 278 12.32 18.18 -0.90
C ASP A 278 12.93 16.76 -0.79
N PRO A 279 12.14 15.72 -0.49
CA PRO A 279 12.62 14.36 -0.30
C PRO A 279 13.31 13.80 -1.55
N ARG A 280 12.96 14.29 -2.74
CA ARG A 280 13.59 13.88 -4.00
C ARG A 280 15.05 14.32 -4.12
N GLN A 281 15.43 15.36 -3.37
CA GLN A 281 16.82 15.84 -3.26
C GLN A 281 17.64 15.05 -2.24
N LEU A 282 17.00 14.17 -1.48
CA LEU A 282 17.70 13.27 -0.57
C LEU A 282 18.22 12.08 -1.39
N HIS A 283 19.40 11.57 -1.04
CA HIS A 283 19.83 10.27 -1.53
C HIS A 283 18.86 9.22 -0.97
N MET A 284 17.87 8.89 -1.82
CA MET A 284 16.58 8.23 -1.58
C MET A 284 16.62 7.00 -0.66
N PHE A 285 17.79 6.41 -0.48
CA PHE A 285 17.97 5.18 0.30
C PHE A 285 19.22 5.14 1.20
N HIS A 286 20.11 6.15 1.17
CA HIS A 286 21.20 6.25 2.14
C HIS A 286 20.73 6.83 3.48
N SER A 287 19.61 7.57 3.47
CA SER A 287 19.06 8.23 4.65
C SER A 287 17.83 7.52 5.25
N LEU A 288 17.52 6.30 4.82
CA LEU A 288 16.72 5.37 5.63
C LEU A 288 17.57 4.72 6.73
N ASN A 289 18.84 5.11 6.88
CA ASN A 289 19.41 5.18 8.21
C ASN A 289 18.40 5.93 9.08
N PRO A 290 17.82 5.29 10.12
CA PRO A 290 16.83 5.97 10.93
C PRO A 290 17.44 7.29 11.34
N MET A 291 16.79 8.40 10.96
CA MET A 291 17.01 9.74 11.52
C MET A 291 17.51 9.53 12.94
N PRO A 292 18.70 10.05 13.30
CA PRO A 292 19.57 9.55 14.35
C PRO A 292 18.70 9.01 15.46
N ARG A 293 18.81 7.70 15.72
CA ARG A 293 18.12 7.01 16.81
C ARG A 293 18.40 7.79 18.09
N ASP A 294 17.60 8.82 18.35
CA ASP A 294 17.46 9.37 19.66
C ASP A 294 16.99 8.16 20.44
N THR A 295 17.85 7.64 21.31
CA THR A 295 17.85 6.26 21.82
C THR A 295 16.59 5.87 22.61
N ARG A 296 15.60 6.76 22.63
CA ARG A 296 14.21 6.46 22.96
C ARG A 296 13.53 5.83 21.74
N LYS A 297 13.40 4.50 21.79
CA LYS A 297 12.45 3.67 21.03
C LYS A 297 11.23 4.48 20.54
N ASP A 298 11.31 5.06 19.36
CA ASP A 298 10.16 5.73 18.74
C ASP A 298 9.35 4.69 17.96
N ASP A 299 8.92 3.64 18.68
CA ASP A 299 8.01 2.59 18.18
C ASP A 299 6.73 3.23 17.59
N ARG A 300 6.45 4.50 17.92
CA ARG A 300 5.26 5.28 17.53
C ARG A 300 5.09 5.43 16.03
N ARG A 301 6.15 5.42 15.21
CA ARG A 301 6.00 5.60 13.74
C ARG A 301 5.46 4.37 13.04
N TYR A 302 5.90 3.18 13.46
CA TYR A 302 5.40 1.92 12.92
C TYR A 302 3.93 1.68 13.28
N TYR A 303 3.54 2.00 14.53
CA TYR A 303 2.14 1.95 14.94
C TYR A 303 1.23 2.94 14.20
N ARG A 304 1.75 4.11 13.77
CA ARG A 304 0.94 5.09 13.02
C ARG A 304 0.41 4.55 11.69
N SER A 305 1.14 3.70 10.96
CA SER A 305 0.65 3.18 9.67
C SER A 305 -0.38 2.07 9.85
N ALA A 306 -0.19 1.18 10.82
CA ALA A 306 -1.14 0.11 11.14
C ALA A 306 -2.43 0.66 11.79
N GLU A 307 -2.32 1.53 12.80
CA GLU A 307 -3.46 2.20 13.44
C GLU A 307 -4.22 3.07 12.44
N PHE A 308 -3.54 3.73 11.50
CA PHE A 308 -4.21 4.52 10.46
C PHE A 308 -4.91 3.65 9.41
N LYS A 309 -4.29 2.56 8.96
CA LYS A 309 -4.97 1.60 8.07
C LYS A 309 -6.24 1.05 8.73
N GLN A 310 -6.19 0.80 10.04
CA GLN A 310 -7.36 0.42 10.82
C GLN A 310 -8.39 1.56 10.94
N ALA A 311 -7.97 2.80 11.22
CA ALA A 311 -8.88 3.95 11.30
C ALA A 311 -9.56 4.27 9.96
N LEU A 312 -8.85 4.13 8.83
CA LEU A 312 -9.44 4.25 7.49
C LEU A 312 -10.40 3.10 7.19
N LEU A 313 -10.09 1.89 7.63
CA LEU A 313 -10.98 0.75 7.51
C LEU A 313 -12.26 0.96 8.34
N GLU A 314 -12.13 1.48 9.57
CA GLU A 314 -13.26 1.79 10.45
C GLU A 314 -14.12 2.92 9.89
N ASP A 315 -13.52 4.01 9.38
CA ASP A 315 -14.23 5.10 8.70
C ASP A 315 -14.96 4.60 7.44
N ARG A 316 -14.31 3.70 6.67
CA ARG A 316 -14.94 3.03 5.52
C ARG A 316 -16.13 2.17 5.95
N LEU A 317 -16.00 1.36 7.00
CA LEU A 317 -17.09 0.55 7.54
C LEU A 317 -18.24 1.45 8.02
N GLN A 318 -17.96 2.55 8.70
CA GLN A 318 -18.97 3.50 9.16
C GLN A 318 -19.74 4.12 7.98
N GLN A 319 -19.07 4.46 6.88
CA GLN A 319 -19.73 4.94 5.66
C GLN A 319 -20.63 3.89 5.01
N GLU A 320 -20.25 2.61 5.08
CA GLU A 320 -21.05 1.49 4.56
C GLU A 320 -22.27 1.17 5.44
N PHE A 321 -22.22 1.49 6.74
CA PHE A 321 -23.31 1.27 7.69
C PHE A 321 -24.28 2.45 7.84
N VAL A 322 -24.07 3.57 7.13
CA VAL A 322 -25.13 4.59 6.98
C VAL A 322 -26.22 4.00 6.08
N VAL A 323 -27.13 3.25 6.71
CA VAL A 323 -28.37 2.82 6.11
C VAL A 323 -29.10 4.09 5.69
N HIS A 324 -29.14 4.36 4.39
CA HIS A 324 -30.13 5.28 3.84
C HIS A 324 -31.49 4.72 4.25
N THR A 325 -32.12 5.36 5.23
CA THR A 325 -33.53 5.12 5.54
C THR A 325 -34.27 5.28 4.23
N PRO A 326 -34.97 4.23 3.74
CA PRO A 326 -35.70 4.35 2.50
C PRO A 326 -36.73 5.45 2.69
N VAL A 327 -36.57 6.54 1.95
CA VAL A 327 -37.64 7.49 1.72
C VAL A 327 -38.74 6.68 1.04
N GLU A 328 -39.87 6.50 1.72
CA GLU A 328 -40.99 5.71 1.19
C GLU A 328 -41.39 6.23 -0.19
N PRO A 329 -41.29 5.42 -1.25
CA PRO A 329 -41.80 5.82 -2.54
C PRO A 329 -43.32 5.64 -2.52
N SER A 330 -44.03 6.75 -2.52
CA SER A 330 -45.46 6.77 -2.82
C SER A 330 -45.68 6.33 -4.27
N GLY A 331 -46.21 5.11 -4.44
CA GLY A 331 -47.07 4.76 -5.57
C GLY A 331 -46.40 4.21 -6.83
N GLY A 332 -46.51 2.88 -6.98
CA GLY A 332 -47.01 2.24 -8.20
C GLY A 332 -46.14 2.27 -9.47
N VAL A 333 -45.58 1.12 -9.83
CA VAL A 333 -46.05 0.23 -10.93
C VAL A 333 -44.91 -0.74 -11.29
N SER A 334 -45.31 -2.02 -11.34
CA SER A 334 -44.56 -3.21 -11.70
C SER A 334 -43.74 -3.11 -12.99
N ASN A 335 -42.47 -3.55 -12.95
CA ASN A 335 -41.90 -4.34 -14.06
C ASN A 335 -40.66 -5.19 -13.68
N ARG A 336 -40.47 -6.23 -14.49
CA ARG A 336 -39.67 -7.46 -14.33
C ARG A 336 -38.13 -7.31 -14.39
N PHE A 337 -37.47 -8.42 -13.98
CA PHE A 337 -36.04 -8.81 -14.00
C PHE A 337 -35.27 -8.43 -12.72
N SER A 338 -34.42 -9.26 -12.10
CA SER A 338 -33.53 -10.31 -12.59
C SER A 338 -33.28 -11.39 -11.52
N ARG A 339 -33.01 -12.64 -11.96
CA ARG A 339 -32.71 -13.82 -11.15
C ARG A 339 -31.23 -13.84 -10.77
N TYR A 340 -30.83 -13.35 -9.59
CA TYR A 340 -29.59 -13.75 -8.93
C TYR A 340 -29.68 -13.44 -7.43
N HIS A 341 -30.42 -14.27 -6.68
CA HIS A 341 -30.22 -14.43 -5.23
C HIS A 341 -30.95 -15.70 -4.76
N ALA A 342 -30.24 -16.83 -4.76
CA ALA A 342 -30.74 -18.05 -4.14
C ALA A 342 -29.58 -18.90 -3.60
N LYS A 343 -28.98 -18.47 -2.48
CA LYS A 343 -28.44 -19.36 -1.43
C LYS A 343 -27.91 -18.57 -0.23
N ARG A 344 -28.83 -18.16 0.65
CA ARG A 344 -28.55 -18.08 2.10
C ARG A 344 -29.80 -18.55 2.83
N LYS A 345 -29.73 -19.74 3.42
CA LYS A 345 -30.74 -20.26 4.33
C LYS A 345 -30.75 -19.39 5.58
N SER A 346 -31.93 -18.90 5.93
CA SER A 346 -32.18 -18.19 7.17
C SER A 346 -32.15 -19.16 8.36
N ILE A 347 -31.52 -18.72 9.44
CA ILE A 347 -31.88 -19.13 10.80
C ILE A 347 -32.44 -17.86 11.43
N ALA A 348 -33.76 -17.76 11.46
CA ALA A 348 -34.47 -16.73 12.20
C ALA A 348 -34.57 -17.19 13.66
N MET A 349 -33.97 -16.44 14.59
CA MET A 349 -34.32 -16.53 16.01
C MET A 349 -35.11 -15.29 16.40
N SER A 350 -36.36 -15.53 16.75
CA SER A 350 -37.31 -14.64 17.39
C SER A 350 -36.84 -14.22 18.79
N PHE A 351 -36.99 -12.94 19.13
CA PHE A 351 -37.08 -12.48 20.51
C PHE A 351 -38.30 -11.56 20.68
N PRO A 352 -38.98 -11.59 21.84
CA PRO A 352 -40.30 -10.98 22.00
C PRO A 352 -40.26 -9.52 22.43
N SER A 353 -41.31 -8.84 21.98
CA SER A 353 -41.95 -7.61 22.47
C SER A 353 -41.76 -7.29 23.96
N LEU A 354 -41.43 -6.03 24.23
CA LEU A 354 -41.78 -5.33 25.48
C LEU A 354 -42.21 -3.90 25.14
N SER A 355 -43.50 -3.67 25.30
CA SER A 355 -44.18 -2.37 25.29
C SER A 355 -43.95 -1.59 26.59
N MET A 356 -44.02 -0.25 26.49
CA MET A 356 -44.67 0.72 27.41
C MET A 356 -43.79 1.96 27.67
N LEU A 357 -44.14 3.12 27.09
CA LEU A 357 -44.74 4.25 27.80
C LEU A 357 -44.92 5.48 26.88
N ASP A 358 -46.17 5.91 26.77
CA ASP A 358 -46.64 7.22 26.31
C ASP A 358 -46.07 8.36 27.15
N VAL A 359 -45.64 9.46 26.52
CA VAL A 359 -45.94 10.82 26.98
C VAL A 359 -46.15 11.75 25.78
N THR A 360 -47.33 12.37 25.79
CA THR A 360 -47.95 13.28 24.83
C THR A 360 -47.43 14.73 24.87
N LYS A 361 -47.78 15.49 23.80
CA LYS A 361 -47.92 16.96 23.63
C LYS A 361 -46.68 17.68 23.08
N GLY A 362 -46.77 18.57 22.09
CA GLY A 362 -47.90 19.13 21.36
C GLY A 362 -47.40 20.13 20.30
N VAL A 363 -48.16 20.23 19.20
CA VAL A 363 -48.07 21.21 18.10
C VAL A 363 -48.85 22.49 18.53
N PRO A 364 -48.54 23.69 18.01
CA PRO A 364 -49.20 24.23 16.80
C PRO A 364 -48.18 24.82 15.79
N GLU A 365 -48.30 24.63 14.47
CA GLU A 365 -49.08 25.43 13.49
C GLU A 365 -48.92 26.95 13.74
N ASP A 366 -48.60 27.82 12.76
CA ASP A 366 -49.27 27.97 11.46
C ASP A 366 -48.61 29.09 10.58
N ARG A 367 -49.04 29.19 9.30
CA ARG A 367 -48.92 30.28 8.27
C ARG A 367 -47.69 30.29 7.33
N GLN A 368 -47.85 30.00 6.01
CA GLN A 368 -48.47 30.80 4.91
C GLN A 368 -47.77 32.16 4.68
N ALA A 369 -47.42 32.65 3.49
CA ALA A 369 -47.87 32.41 2.11
C ALA A 369 -46.82 32.94 1.08
N GLU A 370 -46.99 32.56 -0.21
CA GLU A 370 -46.90 33.35 -1.47
C GLU A 370 -45.66 34.26 -1.72
N ASP A 371 -45.00 34.35 -2.89
CA ASP A 371 -45.49 34.51 -4.26
C ASP A 371 -44.32 34.36 -5.27
N SER A 372 -44.65 33.92 -6.51
CA SER A 372 -44.36 34.52 -7.86
C SER A 372 -42.99 35.22 -8.12
N GLU A 373 -42.29 35.23 -9.26
CA GLU A 373 -42.54 35.06 -10.71
C GLU A 373 -41.12 35.15 -11.39
N ALA A 374 -40.78 34.35 -12.40
CA ALA A 374 -40.62 34.72 -13.83
C ALA A 374 -39.72 35.92 -14.21
N GLY A 375 -38.86 35.73 -15.22
CA GLY A 375 -38.18 36.80 -15.99
C GLY A 375 -36.69 36.50 -16.21
N GLU A 376 -36.30 35.78 -17.25
CA GLU A 376 -36.06 36.22 -18.64
C GLU A 376 -34.58 36.47 -18.97
N ALA A 377 -34.22 35.95 -20.14
CA ALA A 377 -32.92 35.93 -20.78
C ALA A 377 -32.40 37.33 -21.16
N HIS A 378 -31.09 37.46 -21.24
CA HIS A 378 -30.48 38.29 -22.29
C HIS A 378 -29.12 37.75 -22.75
N ASN A 379 -29.07 37.48 -24.04
CA ASN A 379 -27.89 37.25 -24.88
C ASN A 379 -26.85 38.36 -24.73
N SER A 380 -25.57 38.03 -24.84
CA SER A 380 -24.68 38.68 -25.82
C SER A 380 -23.48 37.79 -26.15
N GLU A 381 -23.47 37.27 -27.37
CA GLU A 381 -22.28 36.83 -28.08
C GLU A 381 -21.32 38.02 -28.29
N SER A 382 -20.02 37.77 -28.23
CA SER A 382 -19.08 38.40 -29.15
C SER A 382 -17.86 37.51 -29.32
N GLU A 383 -17.80 36.89 -30.50
CA GLU A 383 -16.60 36.38 -31.14
C GLU A 383 -15.60 37.51 -31.45
N ILE A 384 -14.41 37.09 -31.89
CA ILE A 384 -13.29 37.79 -32.56
C ILE A 384 -12.05 37.80 -31.64
N SER A 385 -10.83 37.51 -32.06
CA SER A 385 -10.20 36.84 -33.20
C SER A 385 -8.68 36.99 -32.95
N ALA A 386 -7.89 36.08 -33.52
CA ALA A 386 -6.48 36.26 -33.89
C ALA A 386 -5.39 36.36 -32.79
N SER A 387 -4.71 35.22 -32.58
CA SER A 387 -3.23 35.12 -32.63
C SER A 387 -2.71 35.50 -34.05
N PRO A 388 -1.42 35.86 -34.31
CA PRO A 388 -0.25 35.10 -33.87
C PRO A 388 1.11 35.87 -33.73
N GLN A 389 2.18 35.08 -33.55
CA GLN A 389 3.63 35.32 -33.79
C GLN A 389 4.46 35.60 -32.52
N SER A 390 5.29 34.67 -32.04
CA SER A 390 6.58 34.19 -32.59
C SER A 390 7.66 35.29 -32.70
N ALA A 391 8.56 35.33 -31.71
CA ALA A 391 9.93 35.83 -31.82
C ALA A 391 10.75 35.09 -30.73
N THR A 392 11.57 34.11 -31.09
CA THR A 392 12.99 34.22 -31.47
C THR A 392 13.93 34.45 -30.30
N VAL A 393 14.71 33.40 -30.02
CA VAL A 393 15.87 33.25 -29.15
C VAL A 393 17.05 34.15 -29.60
N PRO A 394 17.90 34.65 -28.68
CA PRO A 394 19.29 34.18 -28.60
C PRO A 394 19.70 33.88 -27.15
N ALA A 395 20.28 32.72 -26.86
CA ALA A 395 21.70 32.38 -26.99
C ALA A 395 22.60 33.01 -25.91
N ALA A 396 23.09 32.11 -25.03
CA ALA A 396 24.42 32.02 -24.44
C ALA A 396 25.09 33.30 -23.90
N VAL A 397 25.26 33.36 -22.57
CA VAL A 397 26.36 34.08 -21.93
C VAL A 397 27.08 33.15 -20.97
N GLU A 398 28.40 33.27 -21.04
CA GLU A 398 29.44 32.38 -20.61
C GLU A 398 29.66 32.32 -19.09
N HIS A 399 30.30 31.22 -18.73
CA HIS A 399 30.95 30.92 -17.47
C HIS A 399 31.87 32.04 -16.96
N HIS A 400 31.69 32.44 -15.70
CA HIS A 400 32.79 32.92 -14.87
C HIS A 400 32.67 32.34 -13.45
N SER A 401 33.54 31.38 -13.14
CA SER A 401 33.95 31.08 -11.77
C SER A 401 35.07 32.04 -11.36
N PRO A 402 35.19 32.35 -10.07
CA PRO A 402 36.52 32.29 -9.46
C PRO A 402 36.52 31.60 -8.08
N LEU A 403 37.42 30.61 -7.98
CA LEU A 403 38.49 30.49 -6.97
C LEU A 403 38.23 30.88 -5.50
N SER A 404 38.23 29.83 -4.68
CA SER A 404 39.11 29.58 -3.51
C SER A 404 39.42 30.68 -2.49
N ASN A 405 39.14 30.38 -1.22
CA ASN A 405 39.96 30.65 -0.02
C ASN A 405 39.49 29.60 1.03
N VAL A 406 40.26 28.57 1.42
CA VAL A 406 41.35 28.53 2.42
C VAL A 406 41.07 29.39 3.65
N SER A 407 40.76 28.77 4.79
CA SER A 407 41.57 28.81 6.03
C SER A 407 40.81 28.18 7.22
N ASP A 408 41.56 27.36 7.95
CA ASP A 408 41.25 26.72 9.23
C ASP A 408 40.76 27.68 10.33
N THR A 409 40.01 27.16 11.29
CA THR A 409 40.43 27.17 12.71
C THR A 409 39.51 26.33 13.59
N SER A 410 40.13 25.39 14.27
CA SER A 410 39.67 24.62 15.42
C SER A 410 39.37 25.50 16.64
N SER A 411 38.32 25.18 17.39
CA SER A 411 38.32 25.39 18.84
C SER A 411 37.39 24.40 19.54
N GLU A 412 38.00 23.44 20.23
CA GLU A 412 37.42 22.62 21.27
C GLU A 412 36.95 23.49 22.44
N ALA A 413 35.78 23.17 23.01
CA ALA A 413 35.39 23.62 24.33
C ALA A 413 34.56 22.52 25.00
N ASP A 414 35.25 21.72 25.80
CA ASP A 414 34.69 20.76 26.75
C ASP A 414 33.83 21.46 27.81
N THR A 415 32.63 20.93 28.04
CA THR A 415 31.89 21.18 29.29
C THR A 415 31.33 19.86 29.85
N PRO A 416 31.55 19.57 31.14
CA PRO A 416 31.15 18.29 31.74
C PRO A 416 29.68 18.32 32.18
N SER A 417 28.84 17.50 31.55
CA SER A 417 27.46 17.30 31.97
C SER A 417 27.36 16.19 33.02
N LYS A 418 26.88 16.57 34.21
CA LYS A 418 26.64 15.70 35.36
C LYS A 418 25.51 14.71 35.08
N SER A 419 25.84 13.42 34.98
CA SER A 419 24.86 12.33 34.91
C SER A 419 24.17 12.14 36.27
N ARG A 420 22.88 12.47 36.33
CA ARG A 420 22.01 12.18 37.48
C ARG A 420 21.28 10.86 37.20
N GLU A 421 21.79 9.77 37.78
CA GLU A 421 21.15 8.46 37.74
C GLU A 421 19.80 8.50 38.48
N HIS A 422 18.70 8.46 37.74
CA HIS A 422 17.40 8.09 38.29
C HIS A 422 17.19 6.60 38.05
N ARG A 423 17.41 5.80 39.10
CA ARG A 423 16.95 4.41 39.18
C ARG A 423 15.43 4.40 39.32
N LEU A 424 14.74 3.85 38.32
CA LEU A 424 13.32 3.49 38.37
C LEU A 424 13.12 2.12 37.68
N PRO A 425 12.03 1.40 38.00
CA PRO A 425 12.07 -0.03 38.29
C PRO A 425 12.07 -0.94 37.05
N ARG A 426 12.74 -2.10 37.22
CA ARG A 426 12.67 -3.27 36.32
C ARG A 426 11.21 -3.71 36.19
N ILE A 427 10.66 -3.66 34.98
CA ILE A 427 9.39 -4.31 34.64
C ILE A 427 9.71 -5.53 33.77
N HIS A 428 9.22 -6.68 34.23
CA HIS A 428 9.45 -7.99 33.64
C HIS A 428 8.85 -8.11 32.23
N LEU A 429 9.64 -8.60 31.27
CA LEU A 429 9.13 -9.26 30.07
C LEU A 429 8.47 -10.57 30.52
N HIS A 430 7.14 -10.62 30.56
CA HIS A 430 6.29 -11.81 30.31
C HIS A 430 4.86 -11.41 30.71
N GLY A 431 3.96 -11.30 29.73
CA GLY A 431 2.59 -10.88 30.00
C GLY A 431 1.70 -10.91 28.76
N THR A 432 1.62 -12.05 28.10
CA THR A 432 0.51 -12.37 27.19
C THR A 432 -0.76 -12.64 28.01
N GLY A 433 -1.81 -11.83 27.81
CA GLY A 433 -3.21 -12.16 28.16
C GLY A 433 -3.85 -11.26 29.23
N PRO A 434 -5.07 -10.74 28.94
CA PRO A 434 -6.25 -11.54 29.28
C PRO A 434 -7.34 -11.53 28.20
N PHE A 435 -7.36 -12.54 27.32
CA PHE A 435 -8.57 -12.93 26.56
C PHE A 435 -8.77 -14.46 26.48
N ALA A 436 -7.97 -15.27 27.18
CA ALA A 436 -8.04 -16.73 27.15
C ALA A 436 -8.75 -17.36 28.38
N ARG A 437 -9.79 -16.73 28.93
CA ARG A 437 -10.53 -17.25 30.11
C ARG A 437 -12.04 -17.44 29.93
N LEU A 438 -12.52 -17.59 28.69
CA LEU A 438 -13.95 -17.85 28.44
C LEU A 438 -14.26 -19.10 27.60
N ALA A 439 -13.29 -19.99 27.39
CA ALA A 439 -13.49 -21.22 26.59
C ALA A 439 -13.11 -22.54 27.31
N ARG A 440 -13.19 -22.60 28.65
CA ARG A 440 -12.93 -23.85 29.41
C ARG A 440 -13.97 -24.21 30.49
N HIS A 441 -15.23 -23.83 30.29
CA HIS A 441 -16.34 -24.38 31.07
C HIS A 441 -17.53 -24.71 30.17
N ARG A 442 -17.40 -25.73 29.32
CA ARG A 442 -18.54 -26.40 28.67
C ARG A 442 -18.14 -27.72 28.01
N LYS A 443 -17.64 -28.66 28.81
CA LYS A 443 -17.62 -30.11 28.48
C LYS A 443 -17.45 -30.89 29.77
N GLY A 444 -18.57 -31.40 30.28
CA GLY A 444 -18.62 -32.21 31.50
C GLY A 444 -20.05 -32.24 32.02
N GLY A 445 -20.83 -33.22 31.59
CA GLY A 445 -22.14 -33.53 32.18
C GLY A 445 -23.18 -34.02 31.18
N GLN A 446 -23.15 -35.31 30.82
CA GLN A 446 -24.26 -36.25 31.07
C GLN A 446 -23.95 -37.59 30.39
N GLU A 447 -23.50 -38.53 31.21
CA GLU A 447 -23.78 -39.95 31.01
C GLU A 447 -25.18 -40.23 31.57
N SER A 448 -26.04 -40.82 30.75
CA SER A 448 -27.18 -41.67 31.10
C SER A 448 -27.47 -42.55 29.90
#